data_AF-A0A7X3LC00-F1
#
_entry.id   AF-A0A7X3LC00-F1
#
_cell.length_a   1.000
_cell.length_b   1.000
_cell.length_c   1.000
_cell.angle_alpha   90.00
_cell.angle_beta   90.00
_cell.angle_gamma   90.00
#
_symmetry.space_group_name_H-M   'P 1'
#
loop_
_entity.id
_entity.type
_entity.pdbx_description
1 polymer ?
#
loop_
_entity_poly.entity_id
_entity_poly.type
_entity_poly.pdbx_seq_one_letter_code
_entity_poly.pdbx_strand_id
1 'polypeptide(L)' 'MASVTLEKPLDVGGPISRRAAALANMKWFRALAWRALREGGPQAALRAANARAAARIILRQARREAMVARLAREALDRQV' A
#
# COMPACT_ATOMS: atom_id res chain seq x y z
N MET A 1 -24.64 3.08 10.99
CA MET A 1 -23.32 3.50 11.48
C MET A 1 -22.26 2.60 10.84
N ALA A 2 -21.70 2.98 9.70
CA ALA A 2 -20.64 2.21 9.05
C ALA A 2 -19.32 2.50 9.79
N SER A 3 -18.81 1.50 10.50
CA SER A 3 -17.46 1.52 11.08
C SER A 3 -16.44 1.69 9.96
N VAL A 4 -15.93 2.90 9.82
CA VAL A 4 -14.79 3.20 8.96
C VAL A 4 -13.56 2.79 9.76
N THR A 5 -13.14 1.53 9.61
CA THR A 5 -11.80 1.11 10.02
C THR A 5 -10.81 1.71 9.04
N LEU A 6 -10.42 2.96 9.27
CA LEU A 6 -9.17 3.48 8.74
C LEU A 6 -8.06 2.73 9.47
N GLU A 7 -7.74 1.52 9.01
CA GLU A 7 -6.53 0.85 9.42
C GLU A 7 -5.38 1.77 9.04
N LYS A 8 -4.83 2.45 10.06
CA LYS A 8 -3.63 3.25 9.93
C LYS A 8 -2.58 2.33 9.31
N PRO A 9 -2.06 2.62 8.10
CA PRO A 9 -1.01 1.82 7.51
C PRO A 9 0.12 1.74 8.54
N LEU A 10 0.52 0.52 8.90
CA LEU A 10 1.56 0.27 9.89
C LEU A 10 2.80 1.11 9.54
N ASP A 11 3.02 2.19 10.30
CA ASP A 11 4.18 3.05 10.14
C ASP A 11 5.36 2.36 10.82
N VAL A 12 5.98 1.44 10.09
CA VAL A 12 7.14 0.71 10.52
C VAL A 12 8.37 1.54 10.12
N GLY A 13 9.02 2.17 11.10
CA GLY A 13 10.11 3.12 10.89
C GLY A 13 11.32 2.56 10.14
N GLY A 14 11.80 3.30 9.12
CA GLY A 14 12.94 2.96 8.25
C GLY A 14 12.59 2.75 6.75
N PRO A 15 13.56 2.73 5.82
CA PRO A 15 13.29 2.48 4.39
C PRO A 15 12.93 1.00 4.07
N ILE A 16 13.60 0.05 4.74
CA ILE A 16 13.36 -1.39 4.57
C ILE A 16 11.98 -1.77 5.10
N SER A 17 11.63 -1.22 6.25
CA SER A 17 10.33 -1.37 6.89
C SER A 17 9.21 -0.74 6.06
N ARG A 18 9.41 0.45 5.45
CA ARG A 18 8.44 1.04 4.51
C ARG A 18 8.18 0.14 3.30
N ARG A 19 9.22 -0.45 2.71
CA ARG A 19 9.06 -1.44 1.63
C ARG A 19 8.31 -2.68 2.10
N ALA A 20 8.65 -3.22 3.27
CA ALA A 20 7.99 -4.38 3.84
C ALA A 20 6.49 -4.12 4.10
N ALA A 21 6.15 -2.96 4.68
CA ALA A 21 4.77 -2.56 4.90
C ALA A 21 3.99 -2.38 3.60
N ALA A 22 4.59 -1.75 2.58
CA ALA A 22 3.95 -1.61 1.27
C ALA A 22 3.62 -2.99 0.65
N LEU A 23 4.54 -3.96 0.76
CA LEU A 23 4.31 -5.33 0.29
C LEU A 23 3.25 -6.07 1.12
N ALA A 24 3.27 -5.90 2.44
CA ALA A 24 2.27 -6.49 3.34
C ALA A 24 0.86 -5.96 3.03
N ASN A 25 0.71 -4.63 2.92
CA ASN A 25 -0.55 -4.00 2.53
C ASN A 25 -1.02 -4.48 1.16
N MET A 26 -0.12 -4.54 0.16
CA MET A 26 -0.46 -5.04 -1.17
C MET A 26 -0.98 -6.47 -1.16
N LYS A 27 -0.36 -7.35 -0.38
CA LYS A 27 -0.81 -8.74 -0.19
C LYS A 27 -2.18 -8.78 0.49
N TRP A 28 -2.37 -7.98 1.54
CA TRP A 28 -3.63 -7.90 2.26
C TRP A 28 -4.77 -7.44 1.35
N PHE A 29 -4.59 -6.34 0.60
CA PHE A 29 -5.60 -5.85 -0.35
C PHE A 29 -5.91 -6.85 -1.46
N ARG A 30 -4.92 -7.61 -1.94
CA ARG A 30 -5.17 -8.70 -2.90
C ARG A 30 -6.02 -9.80 -2.27
N ALA A 31 -5.70 -10.23 -1.05
CA ALA A 31 -6.49 -11.22 -0.34
C ALA A 31 -7.93 -10.73 -0.10
N LEU A 32 -8.10 -9.46 0.26
CA LEU A 32 -9.41 -8.81 0.41
C LEU A 32 -10.20 -8.82 -0.90
N ALA A 33 -9.57 -8.53 -2.03
CA ALA A 33 -10.22 -8.60 -3.34
C ALA A 33 -10.69 -10.00 -3.69
N TRP A 34 -9.87 -11.02 -3.42
CA TRP A 34 -10.25 -12.43 -3.60
C TRP A 34 -11.40 -12.84 -2.68
N ARG A 35 -11.35 -12.42 -1.41
CA ARG A 35 -12.40 -12.68 -0.44
C ARG A 35 -13.72 -12.04 -0.86
N ALA A 36 -13.71 -10.77 -1.28
CA ALA A 36 -14.89 -10.05 -1.74
C ALA A 36 -15.57 -10.74 -2.93
N LEU A 37 -14.82 -11.36 -3.84
CA LEU A 37 -15.38 -12.12 -4.96
C LEU A 37 -15.92 -13.49 -4.55
N ARG A 38 -15.31 -14.15 -3.55
CA ARG A 38 -15.73 -15.48 -3.09
C ARG A 38 -16.95 -15.45 -2.18
N GLU A 39 -16.97 -14.56 -1.21
CA GLU A 39 -18.07 -14.48 -0.23
C GLU A 39 -19.35 -13.93 -0.85
N GLY A 40 -19.25 -13.27 -2.01
CA GLY A 40 -20.38 -12.56 -2.60
C GLY A 40 -20.84 -11.40 -1.71
N GLY A 41 -22.01 -10.85 -2.00
CA GLY A 41 -22.58 -9.71 -1.30
C GLY A 41 -22.62 -8.43 -2.14
N PRO A 42 -23.22 -7.35 -1.61
CA PRO A 42 -23.60 -6.19 -2.40
C PRO A 42 -22.38 -5.56 -3.06
N GLN A 43 -22.41 -5.34 -4.38
CA GLN A 43 -21.30 -4.69 -5.11
C GLN A 43 -19.92 -5.39 -4.95
N ALA A 44 -19.90 -6.72 -4.78
CA ALA A 44 -18.67 -7.51 -4.63
C ALA A 44 -17.59 -7.19 -5.68
N ALA A 45 -17.98 -7.04 -6.96
CA ALA A 45 -17.07 -6.69 -8.05
C ALA A 45 -16.41 -5.31 -7.85
N LEU A 46 -17.19 -4.30 -7.42
CA LEU A 46 -16.68 -2.95 -7.17
C LEU A 46 -15.72 -2.94 -5.97
N ARG A 47 -16.05 -3.63 -4.87
CA ARG A 47 -15.14 -3.75 -3.72
C ARG A 47 -13.84 -4.44 -4.10
N ALA A 48 -13.91 -5.51 -4.88
CA ALA A 48 -12.72 -6.20 -5.36
C ALA A 48 -11.87 -5.31 -6.30
N ALA A 49 -12.50 -4.53 -7.17
CA ALA A 49 -11.82 -3.55 -8.01
C ALA A 49 -11.14 -2.46 -7.17
N ASN A 50 -11.84 -1.91 -6.17
CA ASN A 50 -11.31 -0.90 -5.25
C ASN A 50 -10.12 -1.43 -4.44
N ALA A 51 -10.20 -2.65 -3.91
CA ALA A 51 -9.10 -3.27 -3.20
C ALA A 51 -7.86 -3.47 -4.11
N ARG A 52 -8.06 -3.92 -5.36
CA ARG A 52 -6.97 -3.99 -6.35
C ARG A 52 -6.39 -2.62 -6.69
N ALA A 53 -7.23 -1.59 -6.79
CA ALA A 53 -6.79 -0.22 -7.04
C ALA A 53 -5.95 0.31 -5.86
N ALA A 54 -6.39 0.10 -4.62
CA ALA A 54 -5.64 0.46 -3.41
C ALA A 54 -4.26 -0.23 -3.37
N ALA A 55 -4.20 -1.53 -3.68
CA ALA A 55 -2.92 -2.25 -3.79
C ALA A 55 -1.97 -1.61 -4.81
N ARG A 56 -2.49 -1.17 -5.97
CA ARG A 56 -1.70 -0.49 -7.01
C ARG A 56 -1.22 0.89 -6.55
N ILE A 57 -2.08 1.66 -5.87
CA ILE A 57 -1.75 2.98 -5.34
C ILE A 57 -0.60 2.87 -4.33
N ILE A 58 -0.69 1.95 -3.36
CA ILE A 58 0.35 1.74 -2.34
C ILE A 58 1.68 1.37 -2.99
N LEU A 59 1.67 0.47 -3.97
CA LEU A 59 2.91 0.07 -4.66
C LEU A 59 3.54 1.23 -5.44
N ARG A 60 2.71 2.05 -6.11
CA ARG A 60 3.18 3.25 -6.83
C ARG A 60 3.76 4.28 -5.87
N GLN A 61 3.09 4.51 -4.75
CA GLN A 61 3.53 5.45 -3.72
C GLN A 61 4.88 4.99 -3.12
N ALA A 62 5.00 3.72 -2.74
CA ALA A 62 6.24 3.17 -2.20
C ALA A 62 7.41 3.26 -3.20
N ARG A 63 7.17 3.06 -4.50
CA ARG A 63 8.19 3.26 -5.54
C ARG A 63 8.63 4.72 -5.63
N ARG A 64 7.68 5.65 -5.58
CA ARG A 64 7.97 7.09 -5.60
C ARG A 64 8.80 7.50 -4.38
N GLU A 65 8.40 7.04 -3.19
CA GLU A 65 9.16 7.31 -1.96
C GLU A 65 10.56 6.73 -2.01
N ALA A 66 10.74 5.52 -2.53
CA ALA A 66 12.06 4.92 -2.68
C ALA A 66 12.96 5.72 -3.64
N MET A 67 12.39 6.23 -4.74
CA MET A 67 13.10 7.11 -5.67
C MET A 67 13.51 8.42 -5.00
N VAL A 68 12.58 9.10 -4.33
CA VAL A 68 12.87 10.36 -3.61
C VAL A 68 13.94 10.14 -2.54
N ALA A 69 13.85 9.06 -1.76
CA ALA A 69 14.85 8.73 -0.75
C ALA A 69 16.23 8.45 -1.36
N ARG A 70 16.30 7.88 -2.57
CA ARG A 70 17.56 7.68 -3.28
C ARG A 70 18.17 9.01 -3.73
N LEU A 71 17.37 9.86 -4.37
CA LEU A 71 17.80 11.18 -4.82
C LEU A 71 18.26 12.07 -3.64
N ALA A 72 17.56 12.02 -2.51
CA ALA A 72 17.96 12.74 -1.31
C ALA A 72 19.32 12.28 -0.78
N ARG A 73 19.60 10.96 -0.77
CA ARG A 73 20.92 10.43 -0.39
C ARG A 73 22.00 10.89 -1.37
N GLU A 74 21.78 10.72 -2.67
CA GLU A 74 22.72 11.16 -3.72
C GLU A 74 23.02 12.67 -3.64
N ALA A 75 22.04 13.49 -3.26
CA ALA A 75 22.23 14.92 -3.09
C ALA A 75 23.04 15.28 -1.83
N LEU A 76 22.84 14.54 -0.72
CA LEU A 76 23.64 14.68 0.49
C LEU A 76 25.11 14.26 0.24
N ASP A 77 25.32 13.14 -0.44
CA ASP A 77 26.66 12.60 -0.72
C ASP A 77 27.50 13.53 -1.62
N ARG A 78 26.86 14.42 -2.40
CA ARG A 78 27.56 15.42 -3.23
C ARG A 78 27.95 16.70 -2.49
N GLN A 79 27.46 16.91 -1.27
CA GLN A 79 27.76 18.09 -0.45
C GLN A 79 28.93 17.87 0.53
N VAL A 80 29.45 16.64 0.59
CA VAL A 80 30.60 16.21 1.40
C VAL A 80 31.77 15.92 0.47
#